data_AF-A0A1V6C5X7-F1
#
_entry.id   AF-A0A1V6C5X7-F1
#
_cell.length_a   1.000
_cell.length_b   1.000
_cell.length_c   1.000
_cell.angle_alpha   90.00
_cell.angle_beta   90.00
_cell.angle_gamma   90.00
#
_symmetry.space_group_name_H-M   'P 1'
#
loop_
_entity.id
_entity.type
_entity.pdbx_description
1 polymer ?
#
loop_
_entity_poly.entity_id
_entity_poly.type
_entity_poly.pdbx_seq_one_letter_code
_entity_poly.pdbx_strand_id
1 'polypeptide(L)'
;MEEVRFTGKTAHISLDSYQNLLESEKQLAEIKRHENEIINIPISQYWDLVRAKEELHDLKFPNIPSEPFPPESKIRATEQEFNCVIKGPVPIEEILNERGETHGKFEDHAAITDVIKFDMQQSSNWSTLGSMKREALDMIAHKIGRILAGNPNVKDHWDDIAGYATLISRELK
;
A
#
# COMPACT_ATOMS: atom_id res chain seq x y z
N MET A 1 24.89 -24.09 18.80
CA MET A 1 23.83 -23.45 18.01
C MET A 1 22.81 -22.97 19.02
N GLU A 2 22.49 -21.68 19.04
CA GLU A 2 21.65 -21.08 20.09
C GLU A 2 20.22 -20.89 19.58
N GLU A 3 19.26 -20.74 20.50
CA GLU A 3 17.84 -20.56 20.15
C GLU A 3 17.47 -19.08 20.15
N VAL A 4 16.89 -18.60 19.05
CA VAL A 4 16.33 -17.24 18.95
C VAL A 4 14.82 -17.35 18.72
N ARG A 5 14.04 -16.66 19.55
CA ARG A 5 12.55 -16.70 19.51
C ARG A 5 11.99 -15.46 18.82
N PHE A 6 11.22 -15.66 17.75
CA PHE A 6 10.55 -14.59 17.02
C PHE A 6 9.04 -14.78 17.12
N THR A 7 8.34 -13.84 17.78
CA THR A 7 6.86 -13.73 17.79
C THR A 7 6.12 -15.08 17.76
N GLY A 8 6.48 -16.00 18.68
CA GLY A 8 5.83 -17.32 18.82
C GLY A 8 6.36 -18.47 17.95
N LYS A 9 7.40 -18.26 17.13
CA LYS A 9 8.12 -19.30 16.36
C LYS A 9 9.60 -19.36 16.79
N THR A 10 10.18 -20.56 16.79
CA THR A 10 11.58 -20.81 17.20
C THR A 10 12.46 -21.01 15.97
N ALA A 11 13.59 -20.32 15.90
CA ALA A 11 14.63 -20.55 14.90
C ALA A 11 15.95 -20.91 15.58
N HIS A 12 16.74 -21.78 14.95
CA HIS A 12 18.05 -22.21 15.44
C HIS A 12 19.15 -21.60 14.55
N ILE A 13 19.89 -20.64 15.11
CA ILE A 13 21.03 -19.96 14.47
C ILE A 13 22.09 -19.71 15.55
N SER A 14 23.37 -19.66 15.21
CA SER A 14 24.35 -19.19 16.21
C SER A 14 24.10 -17.72 16.54
N LEU A 15 24.32 -17.34 17.80
CA LEU A 15 24.19 -15.96 18.23
C LEU A 15 25.13 -15.02 17.45
N ASP A 16 26.35 -15.46 17.17
CA ASP A 16 27.31 -14.71 16.35
C ASP A 16 26.77 -14.44 14.94
N SER A 17 26.18 -15.45 14.29
CA SER A 17 25.58 -15.27 12.96
C SER A 17 24.39 -14.31 13.01
N TYR A 18 23.51 -14.43 14.00
CA TYR A 18 22.39 -13.51 14.17
C TYR A 18 22.85 -12.06 14.40
N GLN A 19 23.88 -11.86 15.23
CA GLN A 19 24.45 -10.54 15.48
C GLN A 19 25.06 -9.92 14.21
N ASN A 20 25.74 -10.72 13.40
CA ASN A 20 26.28 -10.27 12.12
C ASN A 20 25.18 -9.85 11.13
N LEU A 21 24.06 -10.58 11.09
CA LEU A 21 22.90 -10.21 10.27
C LEU A 21 22.27 -8.89 10.72
N LEU A 22 22.12 -8.68 12.03
CA LEU A 22 21.59 -7.45 12.60
C LEU A 22 22.51 -6.25 12.32
N GLU A 23 23.83 -6.45 12.39
CA GLU A 23 24.80 -5.41 12.09
C GLU A 23 24.78 -5.03 10.61
N SER A 24 24.60 -6.01 9.72
CA SER A 24 24.43 -5.79 8.29
C SER A 24 23.17 -4.97 7.98
N GLU A 25 22.05 -5.26 8.66
CA GLU A 25 20.80 -4.49 8.55
C GLU A 25 20.99 -3.02 8.96
N LYS A 26 21.73 -2.76 10.05
CA LYS A 26 22.06 -1.39 10.50
C LYS A 26 22.95 -0.65 9.53
N GLN A 27 23.96 -1.30 8.96
CA GLN A 27 24.83 -0.70 7.95
C GLN A 27 24.05 -0.29 6.70
N LEU A 28 23.10 -1.13 6.27
CA LEU A 28 22.18 -0.82 5.18
C LEU A 28 21.27 0.38 5.51
N ALA A 29 20.77 0.47 6.75
CA ALA A 29 19.96 1.60 7.20
C ALA A 29 20.77 2.91 7.32
N GLU A 30 22.05 2.84 7.71
CA GLU A 30 22.98 3.98 7.68
C GLU A 30 23.21 4.46 6.24
N ILE A 31 23.52 3.55 5.32
CA ILE A 31 23.69 3.86 3.89
C ILE A 31 22.45 4.58 3.33
N LYS A 32 21.25 4.11 3.67
CA LYS A 32 19.99 4.74 3.26
C LYS A 32 19.76 6.14 3.85
N ARG A 33 20.28 6.44 5.05
CA ARG A 33 20.16 7.78 5.63
C ARG A 33 20.98 8.84 4.87
N HIS A 34 21.96 8.40 4.09
CA HIS A 34 22.80 9.23 3.23
C HIS A 34 22.35 9.20 1.76
N GLU A 35 21.03 9.12 1.51
CA GLU A 35 20.41 9.01 0.18
C GLU A 35 20.80 10.12 -0.83
N ASN A 36 21.41 11.23 -0.37
CA ASN A 36 21.88 12.34 -1.19
C ASN A 36 23.42 12.47 -1.25
N GLU A 37 24.17 11.49 -0.72
CA GLU A 37 25.64 11.47 -0.72
C GLU A 37 26.18 10.28 -1.52
N ILE A 38 27.31 10.47 -2.21
CA ILE A 38 27.97 9.38 -2.95
C ILE A 38 28.74 8.52 -1.95
N ILE A 39 28.19 7.35 -1.61
CA ILE A 39 28.86 6.37 -0.76
C ILE A 39 29.67 5.38 -1.63
N ASN A 40 30.99 5.39 -1.46
CA ASN A 40 31.90 4.50 -2.18
C ASN A 40 32.05 3.17 -1.43
N ILE A 41 31.21 2.18 -1.76
CA ILE A 41 31.37 0.79 -1.34
C ILE A 41 31.50 -0.15 -2.54
N PRO A 42 32.30 -1.22 -2.44
CA PRO A 42 32.32 -2.27 -3.45
C PRO A 42 30.93 -2.87 -3.68
N ILE A 43 30.56 -3.08 -4.95
CA ILE A 43 29.26 -3.65 -5.33
C ILE A 43 29.01 -5.02 -4.66
N SER A 44 30.04 -5.85 -4.53
CA SER A 44 29.94 -7.14 -3.83
C SER A 44 29.51 -6.99 -2.38
N GLN A 45 30.10 -6.01 -1.68
CA GLN A 45 29.79 -5.73 -0.27
C GLN A 45 28.36 -5.23 -0.10
N TYR A 46 27.85 -4.41 -1.03
CA TYR A 46 26.45 -4.00 -1.02
C TYR A 46 25.50 -5.21 -1.14
N TRP A 47 25.76 -6.12 -2.06
CA TRP A 47 24.94 -7.33 -2.24
C TRP A 47 25.02 -8.28 -1.05
N ASP A 48 26.18 -8.37 -0.39
CA ASP A 48 26.33 -9.14 0.85
C ASP A 48 25.42 -8.58 1.96
N LEU A 49 25.37 -7.26 2.12
CA LEU A 49 24.49 -6.61 3.09
C LEU A 49 23.01 -6.83 2.77
N VAL A 50 22.62 -6.75 1.49
CA VAL A 50 21.24 -6.99 1.06
C VAL A 50 20.80 -8.43 1.34
N ARG A 51 21.65 -9.42 1.00
CA ARG A 51 21.37 -10.83 1.30
C ARG A 51 21.24 -11.10 2.80
N ALA A 52 22.12 -10.51 3.61
CA ALA A 52 22.05 -10.64 5.06
C ALA A 52 20.73 -10.06 5.63
N LYS A 53 20.24 -8.97 5.05
CA LYS A 53 18.94 -8.40 5.43
C LYS A 53 17.77 -9.33 5.05
N GLU A 54 17.80 -9.92 3.87
CA GLU A 54 16.78 -10.88 3.42
C GLU A 54 16.75 -12.12 4.32
N GLU A 55 17.92 -12.68 4.63
CA GLU A 55 18.05 -13.81 5.55
C GLU A 55 17.49 -13.48 6.95
N LEU A 56 17.78 -12.28 7.46
CA LEU A 56 17.23 -11.81 8.73
C LEU A 56 15.70 -11.61 8.67
N HIS A 57 15.17 -11.15 7.53
CA HIS A 57 13.74 -10.99 7.31
C HIS A 57 13.02 -12.34 7.29
N ASP A 58 13.57 -13.34 6.61
CA ASP A 58 13.03 -14.70 6.56
C ASP A 58 13.01 -15.36 7.95
N LEU A 59 14.04 -15.09 8.76
CA LEU A 59 14.08 -15.51 10.17
C LEU A 59 13.02 -14.82 11.03
N LYS A 60 12.76 -13.52 10.81
CA LYS A 60 11.77 -12.72 11.56
C LYS A 60 10.32 -13.02 11.12
N PHE A 61 10.09 -13.38 9.85
CA PHE A 61 8.76 -13.55 9.24
C PHE A 61 8.65 -14.81 8.38
N PRO A 62 8.71 -16.02 8.97
CA PRO A 62 8.66 -17.25 8.20
C PRO A 62 7.24 -17.53 7.68
N ASN A 63 6.97 -17.14 6.43
CA ASN A 63 6.16 -17.86 5.43
C ASN A 63 5.91 -17.03 4.16
N ILE A 64 6.72 -17.25 3.12
CA ILE A 64 6.33 -17.16 1.70
C ILE A 64 6.88 -18.44 1.02
N PRO A 65 6.12 -19.12 0.13
CA PRO A 65 6.58 -20.37 -0.47
C PRO A 65 7.87 -20.19 -1.28
N SER A 66 8.89 -20.99 -0.95
CA SER A 66 10.18 -21.06 -1.66
C SER A 66 10.13 -22.16 -2.73
N GLU A 67 9.53 -21.88 -3.89
CA GLU A 67 9.99 -22.60 -5.08
C GLU A 67 11.23 -21.87 -5.61
N PRO A 68 12.40 -22.52 -5.69
CA PRO A 68 13.58 -21.89 -6.28
C PRO A 68 13.30 -21.62 -7.76
N PHE A 69 13.30 -20.35 -8.15
CA PHE A 69 13.17 -19.98 -9.56
C PHE A 69 14.29 -20.66 -10.37
N PRO A 70 13.97 -21.31 -11.51
CA PRO A 70 14.98 -21.90 -12.37
C PRO A 70 16.08 -20.88 -12.71
N PRO A 71 17.37 -21.25 -12.73
CA PRO A 71 18.49 -20.32 -12.91
C PRO A 71 18.47 -19.51 -14.21
N GLU A 72 17.64 -19.88 -15.18
CA GLU A 72 17.48 -19.20 -16.47
C GLU A 72 16.14 -18.45 -16.63
N SER A 73 15.38 -18.30 -15.54
CA SER A 73 14.09 -17.62 -15.54
C SER A 73 14.27 -16.12 -15.77
N LYS A 74 14.00 -15.65 -16.99
CA LYS A 74 13.89 -14.22 -17.26
C LYS A 74 12.51 -13.74 -16.81
N ILE A 75 12.42 -13.24 -15.58
CA ILE A 75 11.24 -12.51 -15.14
C ILE A 75 11.24 -11.17 -15.86
N ARG A 76 10.25 -10.95 -16.73
CA ARG A 76 10.02 -9.64 -17.33
C ARG A 76 9.28 -8.79 -16.30
N ALA A 77 10.00 -8.26 -15.32
CA ALA A 77 9.47 -7.24 -14.43
C ALA A 77 9.49 -5.90 -15.17
N THR A 78 8.35 -5.23 -15.23
CA THR A 78 8.27 -3.83 -15.59
C THR A 78 9.05 -3.00 -14.56
N GLU A 79 9.52 -1.82 -14.97
CA GLU A 79 10.18 -0.86 -14.06
C GLU A 79 9.32 -0.56 -12.82
N GLN A 80 7.99 -0.56 -13.01
CA GLN A 80 7.02 -0.35 -11.95
C GLN A 80 6.99 -1.52 -10.95
N GLU A 81 7.03 -2.76 -11.42
CA GLU A 81 7.11 -3.96 -10.57
C GLU A 81 8.43 -4.03 -9.80
N PHE A 82 9.54 -3.68 -10.44
CA PHE A 82 10.85 -3.60 -9.78
C PHE A 82 10.85 -2.52 -8.68
N ASN A 83 10.35 -1.32 -8.98
CA ASN A 83 10.31 -0.21 -8.03
C ASN A 83 9.39 -0.49 -6.83
N CYS A 84 8.27 -1.21 -7.02
CA CYS A 84 7.40 -1.64 -5.92
C CYS A 84 8.10 -2.60 -4.97
N VAL A 85 8.88 -3.55 -5.49
CA VAL A 85 9.62 -4.52 -4.66
C VAL A 85 10.72 -3.82 -3.85
N ILE A 86 11.42 -2.85 -4.45
CA ILE A 86 12.51 -2.11 -3.79
C ILE A 86 12.01 -1.11 -2.73
N LYS A 87 10.86 -0.46 -2.96
CA LYS A 87 10.29 0.51 -2.00
C LYS A 87 9.78 -0.15 -0.71
N GLY A 88 9.47 -1.45 -0.72
CA GLY A 88 8.80 -2.09 0.41
C GLY A 88 7.37 -1.55 0.61
N PRO A 89 6.64 -2.02 1.65
CA PRO A 89 5.30 -1.52 1.93
C PRO A 89 5.37 -0.03 2.29
N VAL A 90 4.62 0.80 1.57
CA VAL A 90 4.46 2.23 1.88
C VAL A 90 3.84 2.33 3.28
N PRO A 91 4.46 3.07 4.23
CA PRO A 91 3.88 3.29 5.55
C PRO A 91 2.47 3.89 5.43
N ILE A 92 1.56 3.50 6.32
CA ILE A 92 0.17 3.97 6.25
C ILE A 92 0.09 5.48 6.38
N GLU A 93 1.00 6.09 7.14
CA GLU A 93 1.11 7.54 7.34
C GLU A 93 1.42 8.28 6.04
N GLU A 94 2.25 7.71 5.17
CA GLU A 94 2.56 8.29 3.86
C GLU A 94 1.33 8.27 2.95
N ILE A 95 0.59 7.14 2.93
CA ILE A 95 -0.67 7.01 2.20
C ILE A 95 -1.71 8.02 2.72
N LEU A 96 -1.81 8.18 4.04
CA LEU A 96 -2.75 9.11 4.67
C LEU A 96 -2.42 10.56 4.34
N ASN A 97 -1.14 10.94 4.36
CA ASN A 97 -0.70 12.28 3.99
C ASN A 97 -1.00 12.58 2.51
N GLU A 98 -0.61 11.67 1.60
CA GLU A 98 -0.85 11.83 0.16
C GLU A 98 -2.36 11.95 -0.14
N ARG A 99 -3.19 11.12 0.50
CA ARG A 99 -4.64 11.17 0.31
C ARG A 99 -5.29 12.35 1.02
N GLY A 100 -4.70 12.88 2.09
CA GLY A 100 -5.18 14.08 2.77
C GLY A 100 -5.20 15.30 1.85
N GLU A 101 -4.18 15.43 0.99
CA GLU A 101 -4.07 16.53 0.01
C GLU A 101 -5.17 16.50 -1.06
N THR A 102 -5.70 15.32 -1.37
CA THR A 102 -6.71 15.13 -2.43
C THR A 102 -8.12 15.01 -1.88
N HIS A 103 -8.31 14.21 -0.84
CA HIS A 103 -9.63 13.88 -0.28
C HIS A 103 -10.03 14.80 0.90
N GLY A 104 -9.11 15.64 1.38
CA GLY A 104 -9.30 16.44 2.57
C GLY A 104 -9.17 15.63 3.86
N LYS A 105 -9.48 16.28 4.98
CA LYS A 105 -9.53 15.59 6.26
C LYS A 105 -10.66 14.58 6.26
N PHE A 106 -10.40 13.40 6.82
CA PHE A 106 -11.41 12.34 6.89
C PHE A 106 -12.65 12.76 7.69
N GLU A 107 -12.50 13.55 8.76
CA GLU A 107 -13.62 14.05 9.57
C GLU A 107 -14.62 14.86 8.74
N ASP A 108 -14.13 15.80 7.93
CA ASP A 108 -14.95 16.68 7.10
C ASP A 108 -15.60 15.89 5.95
N HIS A 109 -14.81 15.06 5.28
CA HIS A 109 -15.30 14.17 4.23
C HIS A 109 -16.41 13.23 4.73
N ALA A 110 -16.21 12.63 5.91
CA ALA A 110 -17.16 11.70 6.52
C ALA A 110 -18.45 12.42 6.89
N ALA A 111 -18.37 13.58 7.56
CA ALA A 111 -19.56 14.36 7.94
C ALA A 111 -20.41 14.77 6.73
N ILE A 112 -19.77 15.25 5.65
CA ILE A 112 -20.46 15.66 4.42
C ILE A 112 -21.11 14.44 3.75
N THR A 113 -20.35 13.37 3.58
CA THR A 113 -20.84 12.18 2.88
C THR A 113 -21.98 11.50 3.64
N ASP A 114 -21.90 11.45 4.97
CA ASP A 114 -22.93 10.85 5.82
C ASP A 114 -24.27 11.58 5.69
N VAL A 115 -24.27 12.92 5.74
CA VAL A 115 -25.49 13.72 5.59
C VAL A 115 -26.11 13.56 4.21
N ILE A 116 -25.29 13.61 3.14
CA ILE A 116 -25.80 13.41 1.76
C ILE A 116 -26.45 12.03 1.66
N LYS A 117 -25.79 10.99 2.17
CA LYS A 117 -26.31 9.62 2.11
C LYS A 117 -27.57 9.44 2.93
N PHE A 118 -27.61 10.04 4.12
CA PHE A 118 -28.80 10.04 4.96
C PHE A 118 -30.00 10.60 4.20
N ASP A 119 -29.86 11.76 3.56
CA ASP A 119 -30.96 12.38 2.81
C ASP A 119 -31.39 11.54 1.60
N MET A 120 -30.46 10.91 0.88
CA MET A 120 -30.80 9.98 -0.21
C MET A 120 -31.65 8.80 0.32
N GLN A 121 -31.25 8.24 1.46
CA GLN A 121 -31.90 7.09 2.10
C GLN A 121 -33.30 7.40 2.64
N GLN A 122 -33.56 8.66 3.03
CA GLN A 122 -34.89 9.10 3.46
C GLN A 122 -35.87 9.31 2.29
N SER A 123 -35.40 9.29 1.03
CA SER A 123 -36.29 9.48 -0.12
C SER A 123 -37.24 8.31 -0.32
N SER A 124 -38.47 8.60 -0.77
CA SER A 124 -39.52 7.58 -0.97
C SER A 124 -39.14 6.47 -1.96
N ASN A 125 -38.21 6.75 -2.88
CA ASN A 125 -37.78 5.80 -3.89
C ASN A 125 -36.58 4.96 -3.45
N TRP A 126 -35.91 5.28 -2.34
CA TRP A 126 -34.68 4.57 -1.96
C TRP A 126 -34.89 3.06 -1.79
N SER A 127 -36.00 2.67 -1.16
CA SER A 127 -36.36 1.27 -0.91
C SER A 127 -36.69 0.50 -2.19
N THR A 128 -37.07 1.20 -3.27
CA THR A 128 -37.42 0.59 -4.56
C THR A 128 -36.21 0.41 -5.48
N LEU A 129 -35.10 1.06 -5.18
CA LEU A 129 -33.86 0.93 -5.95
C LEU A 129 -33.25 -0.47 -5.81
N GLY A 130 -32.79 -1.03 -6.92
CA GLY A 130 -31.92 -2.21 -6.91
C GLY A 130 -30.55 -1.91 -6.28
N SER A 131 -29.83 -2.97 -5.88
CA SER A 131 -28.51 -2.85 -5.22
C SER A 131 -27.51 -2.03 -6.02
N MET A 132 -27.43 -2.24 -7.34
CA MET A 132 -26.52 -1.50 -8.21
C MET A 132 -26.80 0.01 -8.21
N LYS A 133 -28.08 0.39 -8.27
CA LYS A 133 -28.50 1.81 -8.29
C LYS A 133 -28.19 2.50 -6.96
N ARG A 134 -28.41 1.81 -5.84
CA ARG A 134 -28.04 2.32 -4.50
C ARG A 134 -26.54 2.51 -4.37
N GLU A 135 -25.75 1.50 -4.72
CA GLU A 135 -24.28 1.57 -4.68
C GLU A 135 -23.74 2.72 -5.55
N ALA A 136 -24.28 2.89 -6.76
CA ALA A 136 -23.87 3.99 -7.63
C ALA A 136 -24.16 5.36 -6.99
N LEU A 137 -25.33 5.56 -6.38
CA LEU A 137 -25.66 6.79 -5.66
C LEU A 137 -24.73 7.00 -4.46
N ASP A 138 -24.45 5.95 -3.68
CA ASP A 138 -23.54 6.01 -2.54
C ASP A 138 -22.10 6.39 -2.95
N MET A 139 -21.63 5.85 -4.07
CA MET A 139 -20.30 6.15 -4.60
C MET A 139 -20.22 7.55 -5.21
N ILE A 140 -21.27 8.02 -5.88
CA ILE A 140 -21.37 9.41 -6.35
C ILE A 140 -21.34 10.37 -5.16
N ALA A 141 -22.15 10.12 -4.12
CA ALA A 141 -22.16 10.92 -2.90
C ALA A 141 -20.78 10.94 -2.22
N HIS A 142 -20.09 9.80 -2.20
CA HIS A 142 -18.72 9.71 -1.67
C HIS A 142 -17.73 10.56 -2.47
N LYS A 143 -17.81 10.59 -3.81
CA LYS A 143 -16.94 11.44 -4.63
C LYS A 143 -17.25 12.93 -4.44
N ILE A 144 -18.52 13.30 -4.32
CA ILE A 144 -18.94 14.67 -3.95
C ILE A 144 -18.33 15.06 -2.60
N GLY A 145 -18.37 14.18 -1.60
CA GLY A 145 -17.75 14.41 -0.31
C GLY A 145 -16.24 14.69 -0.39
N ARG A 146 -15.50 13.96 -1.25
CA ARG A 146 -14.05 14.22 -1.47
C ARG A 146 -13.79 15.56 -2.14
N ILE A 147 -14.62 15.94 -3.11
CA ILE A 147 -14.52 17.24 -3.80
C ILE A 147 -14.76 18.40 -2.83
N LEU A 148 -15.74 18.26 -1.92
CA LEU A 148 -16.10 19.31 -0.97
C LEU A 148 -15.14 19.43 0.21
N ALA A 149 -14.60 18.32 0.70
CA ALA A 149 -13.65 18.31 1.82
C ALA A 149 -12.20 18.55 1.40
N GLY A 150 -11.84 18.16 0.17
CA GLY A 150 -10.48 18.13 -0.34
C GLY A 150 -10.26 19.03 -1.54
N ASN A 151 -9.51 18.53 -2.52
CA ASN A 151 -9.15 19.28 -3.71
C ASN A 151 -10.18 19.05 -4.85
N PRO A 152 -10.99 20.07 -5.20
CA PRO A 152 -12.01 19.92 -6.23
C PRO A 152 -11.43 19.78 -7.65
N ASN A 153 -10.14 20.05 -7.85
CA ASN A 153 -9.49 19.97 -9.17
C ASN A 153 -8.95 18.56 -9.49
N VAL A 154 -9.19 17.57 -8.63
CA VAL A 154 -8.83 16.17 -8.90
C VAL A 154 -9.82 15.60 -9.93
N LYS A 155 -9.38 15.53 -11.19
CA LYS A 155 -10.20 15.08 -12.33
C LYS A 155 -10.87 13.72 -12.11
N ASP A 156 -10.14 12.78 -11.51
CA ASP A 156 -10.61 11.42 -11.22
C ASP A 156 -11.93 11.40 -10.45
N HIS A 157 -12.13 12.34 -9.51
CA HIS A 157 -13.38 12.41 -8.73
C HIS A 157 -14.60 12.70 -9.60
N TRP A 158 -14.44 13.55 -10.61
CA TRP A 158 -15.50 13.90 -11.56
C TRP A 158 -15.73 12.79 -12.58
N ASP A 159 -14.64 12.18 -13.07
CA ASP A 159 -14.71 11.04 -14.00
C ASP A 159 -15.44 9.85 -13.36
N ASP A 160 -15.19 9.57 -12.08
CA ASP A 160 -15.89 8.52 -11.34
C ASP A 160 -17.38 8.79 -11.21
N ILE A 161 -17.78 10.04 -10.90
CA ILE A 161 -19.20 10.42 -10.85
C ILE A 161 -19.87 10.15 -12.20
N ALA A 162 -19.25 10.59 -13.29
CA ALA A 162 -19.75 10.34 -14.64
C ALA A 162 -19.78 8.83 -14.97
N GLY A 163 -18.76 8.08 -14.54
CA GLY A 163 -18.63 6.65 -14.74
C GLY A 163 -19.75 5.86 -14.06
N TYR A 164 -19.99 6.08 -12.77
CA TYR A 164 -21.05 5.39 -12.02
C TYR A 164 -22.43 5.69 -12.60
N ALA A 165 -22.71 6.95 -12.94
CA ALA A 165 -23.97 7.33 -13.58
C ALA A 165 -24.14 6.63 -14.95
N THR A 166 -23.06 6.57 -15.74
CA THR A 166 -23.06 5.89 -17.05
C THR A 166 -23.33 4.39 -16.91
N LEU A 167 -22.75 3.73 -15.90
CA LEU A 167 -22.98 2.30 -15.65
C LEU A 167 -24.46 2.00 -15.38
N ILE A 168 -25.13 2.81 -14.55
CA ILE A 168 -26.57 2.67 -14.29
C ILE A 168 -27.39 3.00 -15.54
N SER A 169 -27.05 4.07 -16.26
CA SER A 169 -27.75 4.44 -17.48
C SER A 169 -27.71 3.33 -18.54
N ARG A 170 -26.63 2.54 -18.61
CA ARG A 170 -26.52 1.40 -19.54
C ARG A 170 -27.31 0.17 -19.08
N GLU A 171 -27.57 0.03 -17.79
CA GLU A 171 -28.41 -1.03 -17.22
C GLU A 171 -29.89 -0.81 -17.54
N LEU A 172 -30.31 0.45 -17.58
CA LEU A 172 -31.67 0.88 -17.91
C LEU A 172 -31.86 0.80 -19.44
N LYS A 173 -32.67 -0.14 -19.89
CA LYS A 173 -33.03 -0.32 -21.31
C LYS A 173 -34.25 0.51 -21.69
#